data_AF-A0A255Y5S4-F1
#
_entry.id   AF-A0A255Y5S4-F1
#
_cell.length_a   1.000
_cell.length_b   1.000
_cell.length_c   1.000
_cell.angle_alpha   90.00
_cell.angle_beta   90.00
_cell.angle_gamma   90.00
#
_symmetry.space_group_name_H-M   'P 1'
#
loop_
_entity.id
_entity.type
_entity.pdbx_description
1 polymer ?
#
loop_
_entity_poly.entity_id
_entity_poly.type
_entity_poly.pdbx_seq_one_letter_code
_entity_poly.pdbx_strand_id
1 'polypeptide(L)'
;MVIAALIALQVAAAAPAAGPLTELPPQQLEPGRCALFLWDKASRQRIAMLSASPTASLRARIDGQLIDLPQASASGSAVMGFAPNARYRSAARQLDVAVTILPTGSGGAVVRDGSLTVTEADGSALVIPVAGILGCR
;
A
#
# COMPACT_ATOMS: atom_id res chain seq x y z
N MET A 1 -53.88 -25.30 20.92
CA MET A 1 -52.52 -24.92 21.35
C MET A 1 -51.68 -24.76 20.09
N VAL A 2 -51.36 -23.53 19.69
CA VAL A 2 -50.62 -23.24 18.44
C VAL A 2 -49.19 -22.88 18.82
N ILE A 3 -48.23 -23.72 18.44
CA ILE A 3 -46.80 -23.49 18.68
C ILE A 3 -46.27 -22.65 17.53
N ALA A 4 -46.02 -21.36 17.79
CA ALA A 4 -45.36 -20.47 16.86
C ALA A 4 -43.86 -20.79 16.84
N ALA A 5 -43.37 -21.32 15.72
CA ALA A 5 -41.95 -21.54 15.49
C ALA A 5 -41.27 -20.20 15.13
N LEU A 6 -40.42 -19.68 16.02
CA LEU A 6 -39.54 -18.55 15.71
C LEU A 6 -38.39 -19.04 14.83
N ILE A 7 -38.37 -18.60 13.58
CA ILE A 7 -37.26 -18.79 12.65
C ILE A 7 -36.21 -17.73 12.98
N ALA A 8 -35.07 -18.16 13.54
CA ALA A 8 -33.92 -17.29 13.75
C ALA A 8 -33.24 -17.01 12.39
N LEU A 9 -33.37 -15.77 11.90
CA LEU A 9 -32.61 -15.29 10.74
C LEU A 9 -31.13 -15.17 11.14
N GLN A 10 -30.31 -16.13 10.73
CA GLN A 10 -28.86 -16.02 10.86
C GLN A 10 -28.33 -15.15 9.72
N VAL A 11 -28.00 -13.90 10.03
CA VAL A 11 -27.26 -13.01 9.12
C VAL A 11 -25.82 -13.51 9.08
N ALA A 12 -25.43 -14.16 7.99
CA ALA A 12 -24.03 -14.45 7.72
C ALA A 12 -23.30 -13.12 7.50
N ALA A 13 -22.40 -12.74 8.41
CA ALA A 13 -21.51 -11.61 8.20
C ALA A 13 -20.59 -11.94 7.01
N ALA A 14 -20.76 -11.23 5.90
CA ALA A 14 -19.82 -11.29 4.78
C ALA A 14 -18.45 -10.84 5.29
N ALA A 15 -17.44 -11.71 5.19
CA ALA A 15 -16.06 -11.30 5.38
C ALA A 15 -15.76 -10.18 4.38
N PRO A 16 -15.06 -9.10 4.77
CA PRO A 16 -14.64 -8.09 3.82
C PRO A 16 -13.85 -8.79 2.71
N ALA A 17 -14.26 -8.56 1.46
CA ALA A 17 -13.53 -9.07 0.31
C ALA A 17 -12.07 -8.63 0.46
N ALA A 18 -11.13 -9.58 0.40
CA ALA A 18 -9.73 -9.25 0.36
C ALA A 18 -9.51 -8.31 -0.83
N GLY A 19 -8.96 -7.12 -0.57
CA GLY A 19 -8.58 -6.20 -1.63
C GLY A 19 -7.57 -6.85 -2.60
N PRO A 20 -7.35 -6.28 -3.79
CA PRO A 20 -6.46 -6.84 -4.79
C PRO A 20 -5.00 -6.92 -4.30
N LEU A 21 -4.65 -6.11 -3.29
CA LEU A 21 -3.35 -6.13 -2.63
C LEU A 21 -3.28 -7.19 -1.54
N THR A 22 -2.21 -7.97 -1.60
CA THR A 22 -1.87 -8.99 -0.60
C THR A 22 -0.53 -8.69 0.04
N GLU A 23 -0.25 -9.31 1.18
CA GLU A 23 1.02 -9.13 1.88
C GLU A 23 2.21 -9.29 0.94
N LEU A 24 3.15 -8.38 0.95
CA LEU A 24 4.42 -8.41 0.23
C LEU A 24 5.39 -9.28 1.04
N PRO A 25 6.07 -10.27 0.43
CA PRO A 25 7.04 -11.09 1.16
C PRO A 25 8.21 -10.23 1.65
N PRO A 26 9.05 -10.73 2.58
CA PRO A 26 10.25 -10.00 2.99
C PRO A 26 11.07 -9.54 1.77
N GLN A 27 11.45 -8.27 1.78
CA GLN A 27 12.24 -7.67 0.70
C GLN A 27 13.69 -7.52 1.16
N GLN A 28 14.63 -7.95 0.32
CA GLN A 28 16.05 -7.71 0.54
C GLN A 28 16.42 -6.39 -0.14
N LEU A 29 17.08 -5.49 0.60
CA LEU A 29 17.69 -4.29 0.03
C LEU A 29 19.17 -4.54 -0.24
N GLU A 30 19.67 -4.04 -1.35
CA GLU A 30 21.12 -4.02 -1.61
C GLU A 30 21.81 -2.96 -0.74
N PRO A 31 23.11 -3.10 -0.44
CA PRO A 31 23.87 -2.07 0.26
C PRO A 31 23.81 -0.71 -0.46
N GLY A 32 23.69 0.37 0.30
CA GLY A 32 23.55 1.74 -0.19
C GLY A 32 22.14 2.08 -0.69
N ARG A 33 21.12 1.26 -0.40
CA ARG A 33 19.76 1.46 -0.91
C ARG A 33 18.76 1.72 0.21
N CYS A 34 17.88 2.68 -0.04
CA CYS A 34 16.76 3.00 0.82
C CYS A 34 15.45 2.55 0.19
N ALA A 35 14.52 2.11 1.03
CA ALA A 35 13.16 1.81 0.62
C ALA A 35 12.15 2.33 1.64
N LEU A 36 10.99 2.74 1.15
CA LEU A 36 9.82 3.05 1.96
C LEU A 36 8.86 1.88 1.89
N PHE A 37 8.60 1.24 3.02
CA PHE A 37 7.64 0.15 3.14
C PHE A 37 6.31 0.69 3.67
N LEU A 38 5.21 0.23 3.09
CA LEU A 38 3.86 0.61 3.49
C LEU A 38 3.09 -0.62 3.98
N TRP A 39 2.38 -0.43 5.09
CA TRP A 39 1.49 -1.40 5.69
C TRP A 39 0.05 -0.90 5.63
N ASP A 40 -0.87 -1.80 5.29
CA ASP A 40 -2.28 -1.56 5.51
C ASP A 40 -2.55 -1.44 7.02
N LYS A 41 -3.16 -0.34 7.44
CA LYS A 41 -3.48 -0.09 8.85
C LYS A 41 -4.53 -1.09 9.39
N ALA A 42 -5.40 -1.61 8.54
CA ALA A 42 -6.45 -2.55 8.94
C ALA A 42 -5.90 -3.97 9.14
N SER A 43 -5.29 -4.55 8.10
CA SER A 43 -4.77 -5.93 8.16
C SER A 43 -3.39 -6.04 8.82
N ARG A 44 -2.65 -4.94 8.95
CA ARG A 44 -1.22 -4.90 9.35
C ARG A 44 -0.31 -5.67 8.41
N GLN A 45 -0.76 -6.01 7.21
CA GLN A 45 0.07 -6.60 6.17
C GLN A 45 0.95 -5.52 5.52
N ARG A 46 2.21 -5.83 5.26
CA ARG A 46 3.05 -5.01 4.38
C ARG A 46 2.51 -5.16 2.97
N ILE A 47 2.05 -4.11 2.32
CA ILE A 47 1.39 -4.24 1.00
C ILE A 47 2.21 -3.64 -0.14
N ALA A 48 3.17 -2.76 0.16
CA ALA A 48 4.00 -2.13 -0.86
C ALA A 48 5.41 -1.82 -0.36
N MET A 49 6.35 -1.75 -1.31
CA MET A 49 7.70 -1.23 -1.13
C MET A 49 7.98 -0.22 -2.24
N LEU A 50 8.34 1.01 -1.88
CA LEU A 50 8.76 2.04 -2.80
C LEU A 50 10.29 2.10 -2.83
N SER A 51 10.85 2.30 -4.02
CA SER A 51 12.26 2.61 -4.27
C SER A 51 12.39 4.00 -4.88
N ALA A 52 13.47 4.74 -4.58
CA ALA A 52 13.70 6.10 -5.09
C ALA A 52 14.89 6.21 -6.05
N SER A 53 15.97 5.45 -5.82
CA SER A 53 17.21 5.48 -6.61
C SER A 53 17.73 4.06 -6.81
N PRO A 54 18.33 3.70 -7.97
CA PRO A 54 18.51 4.54 -9.16
C PRO A 54 17.24 4.67 -10.01
N THR A 55 16.20 3.88 -9.72
CA THR A 55 14.93 3.90 -10.43
C THR A 55 13.80 3.98 -9.43
N ALA A 56 12.94 4.99 -9.59
CA ALA A 56 11.77 5.15 -8.75
C ALA A 56 10.67 4.17 -9.15
N SER A 57 10.27 3.29 -8.24
CA SER A 57 9.27 2.26 -8.49
C SER A 57 8.48 1.91 -7.23
N LEU A 58 7.31 1.32 -7.43
CA LEU A 58 6.49 0.71 -6.39
C LEU A 58 6.35 -0.77 -6.68
N ARG A 59 6.81 -1.60 -5.74
CA ARG A 59 6.60 -3.04 -5.72
C ARG A 59 5.38 -3.38 -4.88
N ALA A 60 4.49 -4.20 -5.40
CA ALA A 60 3.33 -4.71 -4.68
C ALA A 60 2.99 -6.14 -5.11
N ARG A 61 2.22 -6.86 -4.29
CA ARG A 61 1.61 -8.12 -4.70
C ARG A 61 0.13 -7.89 -5.01
N ILE A 62 -0.21 -7.81 -6.30
CA ILE A 62 -1.56 -7.55 -6.79
C ILE A 62 -2.09 -8.80 -7.48
N ASP A 63 -3.29 -9.25 -7.12
CA ASP A 63 -3.92 -10.45 -7.70
C ASP A 63 -3.00 -11.69 -7.60
N GLY A 64 -2.24 -11.78 -6.50
CA GLY A 64 -1.27 -12.86 -6.24
C GLY A 64 0.07 -12.72 -6.97
N GLN A 65 0.23 -11.74 -7.87
CA GLN A 65 1.47 -11.52 -8.63
C GLN A 65 2.30 -10.39 -8.04
N LEU A 66 3.62 -10.60 -7.94
CA LEU A 66 4.56 -9.52 -7.63
C LEU A 66 4.76 -8.66 -8.87
N ILE A 67 4.47 -7.37 -8.74
CA ILE A 67 4.63 -6.39 -9.81
C ILE A 67 5.50 -5.23 -9.34
N ASP A 68 6.27 -4.66 -10.27
CA ASP A 68 7.00 -3.41 -10.12
C ASP A 68 6.41 -2.38 -11.08
N LEU A 69 5.87 -1.29 -10.53
CA LEU A 69 5.30 -0.18 -11.30
C LEU A 69 6.31 0.99 -11.31
N PRO A 70 6.73 1.49 -12.49
CA PRO A 70 7.58 2.67 -12.55
C PRO A 70 6.81 3.91 -12.09
N GLN A 71 7.53 4.84 -11.46
CA GLN A 71 6.96 6.14 -11.09
C GLN A 71 6.67 6.95 -12.36
N ALA A 72 5.42 7.41 -12.49
CA ALA A 72 4.97 8.24 -13.59
C ALA A 72 4.99 9.74 -13.25
N SER A 73 4.72 10.07 -11.99
CA SER A 73 4.84 11.44 -11.49
C SER A 73 5.06 11.45 -9.98
N ALA A 74 5.62 12.54 -9.49
CA ALA A 74 5.82 12.79 -8.07
C ALA A 74 5.70 14.29 -7.78
N SER A 75 5.22 14.64 -6.60
CA SER A 75 5.11 16.04 -6.16
C SER A 75 5.24 16.19 -4.65
N GLY A 76 5.57 17.40 -4.24
CA GLY A 76 5.88 17.75 -2.85
C GLY A 76 7.36 17.61 -2.51
N SER A 77 7.74 18.13 -1.34
CA SER A 77 9.13 18.10 -0.86
C SER A 77 9.53 16.67 -0.49
N ALA A 78 10.48 16.11 -1.22
CA ALA A 78 10.94 14.75 -0.97
C ALA A 78 11.65 14.63 0.39
N VAL A 79 11.36 13.54 1.09
CA VAL A 79 12.04 13.14 2.33
C VAL A 79 12.88 11.91 2.02
N MET A 80 14.20 12.00 2.17
CA MET A 80 15.15 10.93 1.86
C MET A 80 14.97 10.33 0.45
N GLY A 81 14.62 11.17 -0.53
CA GLY A 81 14.40 10.77 -1.92
C GLY A 81 12.97 10.32 -2.26
N PHE A 82 12.06 10.26 -1.29
CA PHE A 82 10.67 9.88 -1.51
C PHE A 82 9.75 11.10 -1.47
N ALA A 83 9.05 11.37 -2.56
CA ALA A 83 8.02 12.39 -2.59
C ALA A 83 6.76 11.93 -1.82
N PRO A 84 6.08 12.82 -1.07
CA PRO A 84 4.88 12.48 -0.32
C PRO A 84 3.70 12.12 -1.21
N ASN A 85 3.65 12.65 -2.43
CA ASN A 85 2.65 12.29 -3.43
C ASN A 85 3.36 11.69 -4.64
N ALA A 86 2.97 10.49 -5.05
CA ALA A 86 3.55 9.83 -6.21
C ALA A 86 2.55 8.91 -6.90
N ARG A 87 2.59 8.91 -8.24
CA ARG A 87 1.83 8.00 -9.09
C ARG A 87 2.75 6.97 -9.69
N TYR A 88 2.34 5.70 -9.62
CA TYR A 88 3.02 4.56 -10.22
C TYR A 88 2.05 3.89 -11.19
N ARG A 89 2.46 3.65 -12.43
CA ARG A 89 1.54 3.07 -13.43
C ARG A 89 2.24 2.20 -14.45
N SER A 90 1.47 1.26 -14.98
CA SER A 90 1.75 0.55 -16.22
C SER A 90 0.62 0.83 -17.22
N ALA A 91 0.57 0.09 -18.32
CA ALA A 91 -0.58 0.14 -19.24
C ALA A 91 -1.88 -0.40 -18.60
N ALA A 92 -1.78 -1.26 -17.58
CA ALA A 92 -2.93 -1.99 -17.02
C ALA A 92 -3.32 -1.57 -15.60
N ARG A 93 -2.42 -0.90 -14.86
CA ARG A 93 -2.60 -0.61 -13.43
C ARG A 93 -2.10 0.78 -13.09
N GLN A 94 -2.78 1.44 -12.15
CA GLN A 94 -2.34 2.69 -11.55
C GLN A 94 -2.48 2.63 -10.02
N LEU A 95 -1.39 2.97 -9.34
CA LEU A 95 -1.31 3.11 -7.90
C LEU A 95 -0.90 4.55 -7.55
N ASP A 96 -1.69 5.21 -6.71
CA ASP A 96 -1.41 6.55 -6.21
C ASP A 96 -1.08 6.49 -4.71
N VAL A 97 0.05 7.07 -4.34
CA VAL A 97 0.53 7.18 -2.96
C VAL A 97 0.40 8.63 -2.53
N ALA A 98 -0.24 8.86 -1.39
CA ALA A 98 -0.30 10.15 -0.72
C ALA A 98 -0.01 9.94 0.77
N VAL A 99 1.15 10.41 1.26
CA VAL A 99 1.64 10.09 2.60
C VAL A 99 2.28 11.30 3.30
N THR A 100 2.18 11.32 4.63
CA THR A 100 2.95 12.22 5.47
C THR A 100 4.21 11.51 5.97
N ILE A 101 5.38 11.90 5.44
CA ILE A 101 6.68 11.33 5.82
C ILE A 101 7.36 12.23 6.85
N LEU A 102 7.72 11.67 8.01
CA LEU A 102 8.40 12.35 9.10
C LEU A 102 9.80 11.76 9.28
N PRO A 103 10.88 12.54 9.08
CA PRO A 103 12.23 12.09 9.41
C PRO A 103 12.34 11.67 10.87
N THR A 104 13.13 10.65 11.13
CA THR A 104 13.55 10.25 12.48
C THR A 104 14.97 10.74 12.73
N GLY A 105 15.33 11.00 13.99
CA GLY A 105 16.69 11.39 14.37
C GLY A 105 17.76 10.31 14.13
N SER A 106 17.36 9.07 13.83
CA SER A 106 18.22 7.90 13.69
C SER A 106 18.51 7.50 12.24
N GLY A 107 18.37 8.42 11.28
CA GLY A 107 18.70 8.14 9.86
C GLY A 107 17.65 7.34 9.10
N GLY A 108 16.40 7.31 9.57
CA GLY A 108 15.24 6.77 8.86
C GLY A 108 14.08 7.77 8.81
N ALA A 109 12.93 7.35 8.32
CA ALA A 109 11.69 8.13 8.41
C ALA A 109 10.49 7.22 8.69
N VAL A 110 9.40 7.79 9.19
CA VAL A 110 8.13 7.10 9.38
C VAL A 110 7.04 7.76 8.54
N VAL A 111 6.15 6.95 7.98
CA VAL A 111 4.87 7.43 7.44
C VAL A 111 3.84 7.34 8.56
N ARG A 112 3.44 8.50 9.08
CA ARG A 112 2.47 8.60 10.18
C ARG A 112 1.06 8.23 9.72
N ASP A 113 0.70 8.73 8.54
CA ASP A 113 -0.61 8.58 7.92
C ASP A 113 -0.48 8.77 6.40
N GLY A 114 -1.43 8.20 5.67
CA GLY A 114 -1.55 8.34 4.23
C GLY A 114 -2.51 7.32 3.63
N SER A 115 -2.56 7.32 2.30
CA SER A 115 -3.33 6.36 1.52
C SER A 115 -2.51 5.79 0.36
N LEU A 116 -2.80 4.53 0.06
CA LEU A 116 -2.49 3.89 -1.21
C LEU A 116 -3.80 3.66 -1.94
N THR A 117 -3.98 4.30 -3.08
CA THR A 117 -5.15 4.14 -3.94
C THR A 117 -4.80 3.22 -5.10
N VAL A 118 -5.59 2.18 -5.31
CA VAL A 118 -5.51 1.28 -6.47
C VAL A 118 -6.67 1.62 -7.40
N THR A 119 -6.37 2.03 -8.63
CA THR A 119 -7.38 2.24 -9.67
C THR A 119 -7.47 1.00 -10.56
N GLU A 120 -8.66 0.44 -10.66
CA GLU A 120 -8.98 -0.71 -11.49
C GLU A 120 -9.24 -0.31 -12.95
N ALA A 121 -9.27 -1.31 -13.83
CA ALA A 121 -9.47 -1.09 -15.27
C ALA A 121 -10.84 -0.49 -15.62
N ASP A 122 -11.86 -0.73 -14.79
CA ASP A 122 -13.20 -0.15 -14.93
C ASP A 122 -13.31 1.29 -14.38
N GLY A 123 -12.21 1.83 -13.86
CA GLY A 123 -12.14 3.17 -13.27
C GLY A 123 -12.56 3.24 -11.80
N SER A 124 -13.01 2.12 -11.21
CA SER A 124 -13.23 2.05 -9.77
C SER A 124 -11.91 2.18 -9.00
N ALA A 125 -11.98 2.63 -7.74
CA ALA A 125 -10.79 2.84 -6.93
C ALA A 125 -10.97 2.30 -5.52
N LEU A 126 -9.98 1.53 -5.06
CA LEU A 126 -9.84 1.13 -3.67
C LEU A 126 -8.84 2.05 -2.97
N VAL A 127 -9.24 2.67 -1.87
CA VAL A 127 -8.37 3.51 -1.04
C VAL A 127 -8.00 2.77 0.24
N ILE A 128 -6.72 2.50 0.44
CA ILE A 128 -6.20 1.76 1.60
C ILE A 128 -5.46 2.71 2.52
N PRO A 129 -5.90 2.89 3.78
CA PRO A 129 -5.14 3.66 4.77
C PRO A 129 -3.82 2.98 5.09
N VAL A 130 -2.72 3.72 5.00
CA VAL A 130 -1.38 3.16 5.23
C VAL A 130 -0.60 3.87 6.33
N ALA A 131 0.30 3.12 6.95
CA ALA A 131 1.43 3.61 7.73
C ALA A 131 2.71 2.99 7.18
N GLY A 132 3.88 3.50 7.56
CA GLY A 132 5.11 3.05 6.91
C GLY A 132 6.39 3.40 7.62
N ILE A 133 7.47 2.77 7.14
CA ILE A 133 8.83 2.96 7.63
C ILE A 133 9.73 3.07 6.41
N LEU A 134 10.60 4.07 6.44
CA LEU A 134 11.69 4.27 5.51
C LEU A 134 13.00 3.91 6.21
N GLY A 135 13.72 2.95 5.63
CA GLY A 135 15.04 2.54 6.08
C GLY A 135 16.01 2.40 4.93
N CYS A 136 17.30 2.48 5.25
CA CYS A 136 18.40 2.26 4.32
C CYS A 136 19.24 1.09 4.80
N ARG A 137 19.84 0.37 3.85
CA ARG A 137 20.87 -0.64 4.11
C ARG A 137 22.20 -0.18 3.55
#